data_AF-A0A8J6QPY4-F1
#
_entry.id   AF-A0A8J6QPY4-F1
#
_cell.length_a   1.000
_cell.length_b   1.000
_cell.length_c   1.000
_cell.angle_alpha   90.00
_cell.angle_beta   90.00
_cell.angle_gamma   90.00
#
_symmetry.space_group_name_H-M   'P 1'
#
loop_
_entity.id
_entity.type
_entity.pdbx_description
1 polymer ?
#
loop_
_entity_poly.entity_id
_entity_poly.type
_entity_poly.pdbx_seq_one_letter_code
_entity_poly.pdbx_strand_id
1 'polypeptide(L)'
;MALVEGPAPVASGNDIRSDSVWFEKSTCSPKVLVEFERYDGSAKTAGKLREKLCNLMEAAMRWEYQPKLIVLSAWSPGLVSAPDLDELKNLFCKGVNNSKGLFIPPSIGCQLLLHRLVLDKAHDDLLYLKHQSFNLVES
;
A
#
# COMPACT_ATOMS: atom_id res chain seq x y z
N MET A 1 13.58 12.92 15.43
CA MET A 1 12.85 12.59 14.20
C MET A 1 13.89 12.42 13.12
N ALA A 2 14.16 11.19 12.68
CA ALA A 2 15.19 10.94 11.66
C ALA A 2 14.50 10.88 10.30
N LEU A 3 14.69 11.93 9.49
CA LEU A 3 14.37 11.91 8.07
C LEU A 3 15.49 11.11 7.40
N VAL A 4 15.18 9.91 6.92
CA VAL A 4 16.09 9.12 6.08
C VAL A 4 15.56 9.21 4.66
N GLU A 5 16.24 9.99 3.82
CA GLU A 5 16.10 9.90 2.37
C GLU A 5 16.86 8.65 1.93
N GLY A 6 16.15 7.55 1.71
CA GLY A 6 16.72 6.34 1.15
C GLY A 6 17.18 6.60 -0.29
N PRO A 7 18.35 6.13 -0.74
CA PRO A 7 18.78 6.32 -2.11
C PRO A 7 17.78 5.65 -3.04
N ALA A 8 17.24 6.41 -4.00
CA ALA A 8 16.46 5.85 -5.08
C ALA A 8 17.35 4.84 -5.86
N PRO A 9 16.94 3.57 -6.02
CA PRO A 9 17.69 2.62 -6.83
C PRO A 9 17.91 3.18 -8.24
N VAL A 10 19.12 2.97 -8.77
CA VAL A 10 19.57 3.51 -10.06
C VAL A 10 18.94 2.70 -11.20
N ALA A 11 17.65 2.92 -11.44
CA ALA A 11 16.94 2.48 -12.65
C ALA A 11 15.85 3.52 -12.96
N SER A 12 16.22 4.48 -13.82
CA SER A 12 15.42 5.63 -14.18
C SER A 12 14.13 5.25 -14.90
N GLY A 13 13.03 5.90 -14.49
CA GLY A 13 11.91 6.15 -15.39
C GLY A 13 10.54 6.27 -14.75
N ASN A 14 10.36 6.00 -13.45
CA ASN A 14 9.23 6.51 -12.67
C ASN A 14 9.61 6.44 -11.19
N ASP A 15 9.37 7.55 -10.50
CA ASP A 15 9.59 7.76 -9.07
C ASP A 15 8.53 6.99 -8.27
N ILE A 16 8.55 5.65 -8.38
CA ILE A 16 7.68 4.78 -7.59
C ILE A 16 8.25 4.77 -6.18
N ARG A 17 7.61 5.57 -5.32
CA ARG A 17 7.87 5.69 -3.90
C ARG A 17 6.61 5.27 -3.17
N SER A 18 6.76 4.40 -2.18
CA SER A 18 5.72 4.22 -1.18
C SER A 18 5.58 5.50 -0.37
N ASP A 19 4.35 5.85 0.00
CA ASP A 19 4.07 7.03 0.84
C ASP A 19 4.82 7.00 2.18
N SER A 20 5.09 5.81 2.74
CA SER A 20 5.89 5.66 3.96
C SER A 20 6.64 4.33 4.02
N VAL A 21 7.78 4.33 4.72
CA VAL A 21 8.65 3.16 4.93
C VAL A 21 9.06 3.07 6.40
N TRP A 22 8.93 1.89 7.00
CA TRP A 22 9.51 1.60 8.31
C TRP A 22 10.78 0.78 8.15
N PHE A 23 11.84 1.24 8.82
CA PHE A 23 13.14 0.60 8.81
C PHE A 23 13.43 -0.09 10.14
N GLU A 24 14.12 -1.22 10.07
CA GLU A 24 14.76 -1.81 11.24
C GLU A 24 15.96 -0.96 11.65
N LYS A 25 15.96 -0.49 12.90
CA LYS A 25 16.93 0.49 13.39
C LYS A 25 18.38 0.00 13.34
N SER A 26 18.62 -1.28 13.59
CA SER A 26 19.98 -1.85 13.67
C SER A 26 20.61 -2.06 12.30
N THR A 27 19.81 -2.46 11.31
CA THR A 27 20.28 -2.83 9.97
C THR A 27 20.00 -1.78 8.92
N CYS A 28 19.18 -0.77 9.25
CA CYS A 28 18.60 0.19 8.30
C CYS A 28 17.91 -0.50 7.11
N SER A 29 17.41 -1.72 7.30
CA SER A 29 16.67 -2.46 6.26
C SER A 29 15.18 -2.09 6.28
N PRO A 30 14.54 -1.92 5.11
CA PRO A 30 13.11 -1.65 5.04
C PRO A 30 12.33 -2.90 5.45
N LYS A 31 11.42 -2.76 6.41
CA LYS A 31 10.56 -3.85 6.92
C LYS A 31 9.13 -3.72 6.48
N VAL A 32 8.63 -2.48 6.39
CA VAL A 32 7.23 -2.20 6.04
C VAL A 32 7.17 -1.10 4.99
N LEU A 33 6.40 -1.32 3.94
CA LEU A 33 6.03 -0.29 2.96
C LEU A 33 4.54 0.04 3.11
N VAL A 34 4.19 1.32 3.01
CA VAL A 34 2.79 1.77 3.19
C VAL A 34 2.40 2.71 2.07
N GLU A 35 1.20 2.50 1.52
CA GLU A 35 0.49 3.42 0.64
C GLU A 35 -0.84 3.83 1.27
N PHE A 36 -1.21 5.08 1.08
CA PHE A 36 -2.50 5.63 1.47
C PHE A 36 -3.28 6.06 0.25
N GLU A 37 -4.55 5.69 0.16
CA GLU A 37 -5.40 6.14 -0.94
C GLU A 37 -6.79 6.52 -0.43
N ARG A 38 -7.29 7.64 -0.96
CA ARG A 38 -8.67 8.04 -0.72
C ARG A 38 -9.59 7.18 -1.58
N TYR A 39 -10.56 6.53 -0.93
CA TYR A 39 -11.57 5.72 -1.59
C TYR A 39 -12.96 6.34 -1.40
N ASP A 40 -13.70 6.48 -2.50
CA ASP A 40 -15.03 7.08 -2.50
C ASP A 40 -16.13 6.11 -2.97
N GLY A 41 -15.80 4.82 -3.13
CA GLY A 41 -16.74 3.82 -3.64
C GLY A 41 -16.85 3.73 -5.16
N SER A 42 -16.22 4.66 -5.90
CA SER A 42 -16.28 4.68 -7.37
C SER A 42 -15.30 3.70 -8.03
N ALA A 43 -15.62 3.29 -9.26
CA ALA A 43 -14.72 2.49 -10.09
C ALA A 43 -13.37 3.18 -10.32
N LYS A 44 -13.36 4.52 -10.38
CA LYS A 44 -12.13 5.31 -10.55
C LYS A 44 -11.21 5.15 -9.34
N THR A 45 -11.71 5.30 -8.13
CA THR A 45 -10.88 5.14 -6.92
C THR A 45 -10.55 3.67 -6.63
N ALA A 46 -11.39 2.73 -7.05
CA ALA A 46 -11.03 1.31 -7.07
C ALA A 46 -9.83 1.02 -7.98
N GLY A 47 -9.80 1.61 -9.19
CA GLY A 47 -8.66 1.55 -10.10
C GLY A 47 -7.38 2.08 -9.46
N LYS A 48 -7.47 3.20 -8.72
CA LYS A 48 -6.32 3.75 -7.97
C LYS A 48 -5.82 2.82 -6.87
N LEU A 49 -6.71 2.13 -6.13
CA LEU A 49 -6.28 1.15 -5.13
C LEU A 49 -5.44 0.03 -5.77
N ARG A 50 -5.82 -0.42 -6.97
CA ARG A 50 -5.03 -1.40 -7.74
C ARG A 50 -3.67 -0.84 -8.16
N GLU A 51 -3.63 0.39 -8.65
CA GLU A 51 -2.37 1.08 -9.00
C GLU A 51 -1.46 1.21 -7.78
N LYS A 52 -2.00 1.59 -6.62
CA LYS A 52 -1.25 1.72 -5.37
C LYS A 52 -0.74 0.38 -4.85
N LEU A 53 -1.51 -0.70 -4.95
CA LEU A 53 -1.02 -2.04 -4.64
C LEU A 53 0.13 -2.45 -5.57
N CYS A 54 -0.01 -2.18 -6.88
CA CYS A 54 1.05 -2.45 -7.84
C CYS A 54 2.33 -1.69 -7.52
N ASN A 55 2.21 -0.41 -7.14
CA ASN A 55 3.35 0.39 -6.68
C ASN A 55 4.03 -0.19 -5.44
N LEU A 56 3.28 -0.70 -4.44
CA LEU A 56 3.85 -1.37 -3.27
C LEU A 56 4.63 -2.63 -3.66
N MET A 57 4.07 -3.46 -4.54
CA MET A 57 4.73 -4.68 -5.01
C MET A 57 6.00 -4.36 -5.79
N GLU A 58 5.96 -3.36 -6.67
CA GLU A 58 7.13 -2.91 -7.43
C GLU A 58 8.19 -2.29 -6.50
N ALA A 59 7.78 -1.51 -5.49
CA ALA A 59 8.68 -0.97 -4.48
C ALA A 59 9.34 -2.08 -3.66
N ALA A 60 8.59 -3.11 -3.24
CA ALA A 60 9.14 -4.27 -2.53
C ALA A 60 10.18 -5.01 -3.39
N MET A 61 9.91 -5.20 -4.68
CA MET A 61 10.87 -5.78 -5.63
C MET A 61 12.14 -4.94 -5.75
N ARG A 62 12.02 -3.61 -5.81
CA ARG A 62 13.18 -2.68 -5.85
C ARG A 62 14.03 -2.73 -4.58
N TRP A 63 13.41 -3.07 -3.45
CA TRP A 63 14.09 -3.37 -2.19
C TRP A 63 14.55 -4.83 -2.07
N GLU A 64 14.70 -5.54 -3.19
CA GLU A 64 15.13 -6.95 -3.24
C GLU A 64 14.27 -7.86 -2.35
N TYR A 65 12.97 -7.54 -2.22
CA TYR A 65 12.01 -8.25 -1.37
C TYR A 65 12.39 -8.32 0.12
N GLN A 66 13.18 -7.36 0.61
CA GLN A 66 13.50 -7.21 2.03
C GLN A 66 12.26 -6.90 2.90
N PRO A 67 11.31 -6.04 2.49
CA PRO A 67 10.11 -5.78 3.26
C PRO A 67 9.28 -7.04 3.49
N LYS A 68 8.84 -7.24 4.74
CA LYS A 68 8.03 -8.39 5.15
C LYS A 68 6.54 -8.08 5.22
N LEU A 69 6.19 -6.80 5.17
CA LEU A 69 4.82 -6.33 5.18
C LEU A 69 4.67 -5.18 4.18
N ILE A 70 3.65 -5.25 3.35
CA ILE A 70 3.14 -4.10 2.60
C ILE A 70 1.74 -3.77 3.10
N VAL A 71 1.44 -2.49 3.27
CA VAL A 71 0.17 -2.01 3.81
C VAL A 71 -0.48 -1.08 2.81
N LEU A 72 -1.68 -1.44 2.36
CA LEU A 72 -2.53 -0.55 1.57
C LEU A 72 -3.65 -0.03 2.48
N SER A 73 -3.57 1.25 2.84
CA SER A 73 -4.55 1.92 3.70
C SER A 73 -5.52 2.75 2.87
N ALA A 74 -6.75 2.25 2.71
CA ALA A 74 -7.84 2.97 2.05
C ALA A 74 -8.66 3.76 3.08
N TRP A 75 -8.85 5.06 2.87
CA TRP A 75 -9.69 5.89 3.72
C TRP A 75 -10.81 6.58 2.94
N SER A 76 -12.00 6.69 3.53
CA SER A 76 -13.17 7.33 2.89
C SER A 76 -13.77 8.47 3.73
N PRO A 77 -14.31 9.53 3.09
CA PRO A 77 -15.14 10.51 3.79
C PRO A 77 -16.51 9.89 4.08
N GLY A 78 -16.71 9.42 5.31
CA GLY A 78 -17.93 8.70 5.69
C GLY A 78 -18.01 7.28 5.11
N LEU A 79 -19.21 6.68 5.21
CA LEU A 79 -19.45 5.30 4.83
C LEU A 79 -19.68 5.18 3.31
N VAL A 80 -18.82 4.39 2.66
CA VAL A 80 -18.92 4.02 1.25
C VAL A 80 -18.98 2.50 1.10
N SER A 81 -19.29 2.01 -0.11
CA SER A 81 -19.16 0.59 -0.47
C SER A 81 -17.76 0.07 -0.11
N ALA A 82 -17.60 -1.23 0.10
CA ALA A 82 -16.27 -1.79 0.29
C ALA A 82 -15.54 -1.89 -1.06
N PRO A 83 -14.21 -1.68 -1.12
CA PRO A 83 -13.44 -2.09 -2.28
C PRO A 83 -13.46 -3.62 -2.42
N ASP A 84 -13.25 -4.13 -3.64
CA ASP A 84 -13.12 -5.57 -3.88
C ASP A 84 -11.78 -6.07 -3.31
N LEU A 85 -11.83 -6.57 -2.08
CA LEU A 85 -10.65 -7.05 -1.38
C LEU A 85 -10.11 -8.33 -2.00
N ASP A 86 -10.98 -9.18 -2.57
CA ASP A 86 -10.55 -10.47 -3.13
C ASP A 86 -9.82 -10.27 -4.45
N GLU A 87 -10.23 -9.27 -5.22
CA GLU A 87 -9.49 -8.79 -6.38
C GLU A 87 -8.08 -8.33 -6.01
N LEU A 88 -7.93 -7.50 -4.97
CA LEU A 88 -6.62 -7.03 -4.49
C LEU A 88 -5.75 -8.18 -3.96
N LYS A 89 -6.33 -9.13 -3.21
CA LYS A 89 -5.65 -10.36 -2.78
C LYS A 89 -5.12 -11.16 -3.95
N ASN A 90 -5.96 -11.35 -4.97
CA ASN A 90 -5.59 -12.11 -6.15
C ASN A 90 -4.41 -11.48 -6.89
N LEU A 91 -4.38 -10.14 -7.02
CA LEU A 91 -3.24 -9.44 -7.61
C LEU A 91 -1.95 -9.66 -6.80
N PHE A 92 -2.04 -9.58 -5.48
CA PHE A 92 -0.89 -9.79 -4.60
C PHE A 92 -0.33 -11.21 -4.71
N CYS A 93 -1.21 -12.23 -4.67
CA CYS A 93 -0.81 -13.64 -4.70
C CYS A 93 -0.40 -14.13 -6.10
N LYS A 94 -0.93 -13.55 -7.19
CA LYS A 94 -0.64 -14.00 -8.56
C LYS A 94 0.38 -13.12 -9.30
N GLY A 95 0.68 -11.94 -8.77
CA GLY A 95 1.46 -10.93 -9.47
C GLY A 95 0.57 -10.03 -10.31
N VAL A 96 1.14 -8.91 -10.75
CA VAL A 96 0.42 -7.84 -11.44
C VAL A 96 1.31 -7.20 -12.51
N ASN A 97 0.71 -6.79 -13.63
CA ASN A 97 1.41 -5.96 -14.60
C ASN A 97 1.30 -4.50 -14.20
N ASN A 98 2.43 -3.78 -14.16
CA ASN A 98 2.40 -2.34 -13.96
C ASN A 98 1.93 -1.61 -15.23
N SER A 99 1.77 -0.29 -15.13
CA SER A 99 1.33 0.57 -16.24
C SER A 99 2.27 0.56 -17.45
N LYS A 100 3.51 0.06 -17.30
CA LYS A 100 4.50 -0.09 -18.37
C LYS A 100 4.51 -1.49 -18.98
N GLY A 101 3.63 -2.39 -18.54
CA GLY A 101 3.57 -3.77 -19.00
C GLY A 101 4.66 -4.68 -18.40
N LEU A 102 5.40 -4.21 -17.40
CA LEU A 102 6.32 -5.07 -16.64
C LEU A 102 5.51 -5.91 -15.66
N PHE A 103 5.73 -7.22 -15.71
CA PHE A 103 5.15 -8.14 -14.74
C PHE A 103 5.92 -8.08 -13.41
N ILE A 104 5.19 -7.79 -12.33
CA ILE A 104 5.68 -7.82 -10.96
C ILE A 104 5.23 -9.15 -10.34
N PRO A 105 6.15 -10.07 -10.02
CA PRO A 105 5.80 -11.36 -9.45
C PRO A 105 5.32 -11.21 -7.99
N PRO A 106 4.64 -12.22 -7.44
CA PRO A 106 4.35 -12.30 -6.01
C PRO A 106 5.62 -12.20 -5.17
N SER A 107 5.56 -11.48 -4.05
CA SER A 107 6.70 -11.28 -3.15
C SER A 107 6.73 -12.38 -2.07
N ILE A 108 7.41 -13.50 -2.34
CA ILE A 108 7.47 -14.66 -1.43
C ILE A 108 7.91 -14.24 -0.01
N GLY A 109 7.14 -14.63 1.00
CA GLY A 109 7.45 -14.30 2.41
C GLY A 109 7.22 -12.83 2.76
N CYS A 110 6.43 -12.11 1.96
CA CYS A 110 5.87 -10.80 2.28
C CYS A 110 4.37 -10.97 2.58
N GLN A 111 3.84 -10.17 3.51
CA GLN A 111 2.43 -10.13 3.82
C GLN A 111 1.80 -8.86 3.27
N LEU A 112 0.54 -8.93 2.86
CA LEU A 112 -0.28 -7.77 2.51
C LEU A 112 -1.29 -7.50 3.63
N LEU A 113 -1.30 -6.27 4.13
CA LEU A 113 -2.34 -5.74 5.02
C LEU A 113 -3.22 -4.76 4.24
N LEU A 114 -4.46 -5.16 3.98
CA LEU A 114 -5.50 -4.26 3.49
C LEU A 114 -6.20 -3.62 4.68
N HIS A 115 -5.98 -2.33 4.86
CA HIS A 115 -6.44 -1.56 6.01
C HIS A 115 -7.49 -0.53 5.57
N ARG A 116 -8.66 -0.52 6.23
CA ARG A 116 -9.77 0.38 5.87
C ARG A 116 -10.10 1.34 7.01
N LEU A 117 -10.17 2.62 6.67
CA LEU A 117 -10.43 3.73 7.58
C LEU A 117 -11.64 4.55 7.09
N VAL A 118 -12.38 5.13 8.03
CA VAL A 118 -13.44 6.10 7.74
C VAL A 118 -13.10 7.41 8.44
N LEU A 119 -13.06 8.49 7.67
CA LEU A 119 -12.96 9.84 8.20
C LEU A 119 -14.33 10.25 8.73
N ASP A 120 -14.37 10.60 10.01
CA ASP A 120 -15.56 11.04 10.73
C ASP A 120 -15.31 12.40 11.38
N LYS A 121 -16.32 13.28 11.37
CA LYS A 121 -16.26 14.58 12.05
C LYS A 121 -16.97 14.45 13.39
N ALA A 122 -16.24 14.58 14.49
CA ALA A 122 -16.84 14.47 15.81
C ALA A 122 -17.45 15.80 16.28
N HIS A 123 -18.11 15.77 17.44
CA HIS A 123 -18.80 16.92 18.04
C HIS A 123 -17.87 18.04 18.52
N ASP A 124 -16.56 17.77 18.62
CA ASP A 124 -15.51 18.72 19.01
C ASP A 124 -14.93 19.50 17.80
N ASP A 125 -15.57 19.42 16.64
CA ASP A 125 -15.11 19.96 15.35
C ASP A 125 -13.79 19.38 14.82
N LEU A 126 -13.26 18.31 15.44
CA LEU A 126 -12.08 17.61 14.95
C LEU A 126 -12.44 16.47 13.98
N LEU A 127 -11.49 16.13 13.12
CA LEU A 127 -11.58 15.03 12.18
C LEU A 127 -10.84 13.81 12.72
N TYR A 128 -11.51 12.67 12.74
CA TYR A 128 -10.98 11.41 13.25
C TYR A 128 -10.98 10.36 12.14
N LEU A 129 -9.86 9.66 11.98
CA LEU A 129 -9.81 8.44 11.18
C LEU A 129 -10.16 7.25 12.09
N LYS A 130 -11.33 6.67 11.88
CA LYS A 130 -11.82 5.50 12.60
C LYS A 130 -11.50 4.24 11.81
N HIS A 131 -10.94 3.25 12.51
CA HIS A 131 -10.71 1.93 11.95
C HIS A 131 -12.04 1.24 11.60
N GLN A 132 -12.08 0.63 10.42
CA GLN A 132 -13.22 -0.17 9.98
C GLN A 132 -12.89 -1.65 9.84
N SER A 133 -11.79 -2.00 9.15
CA SER A 133 -11.37 -3.39 9.00
C SER A 133 -9.89 -3.54 8.64
N PHE A 134 -9.35 -4.71 8.98
CA PHE A 134 -8.04 -5.19 8.51
C PHE A 134 -8.21 -6.57 7.86
N ASN A 135 -7.46 -6.81 6.78
CA ASN A 135 -7.35 -8.13 6.17
C ASN A 135 -5.88 -8.41 5.90
N LEU A 136 -5.33 -9.42 6.59
CA LEU A 136 -3.97 -9.89 6.38
C LEU A 136 -3.97 -11.04 5.39
N VAL A 137 -3.01 -11.02 4.47
CA VAL A 137 -2.89 -11.97 3.36
C VAL A 137 -1.42 -12.39 3.27
N GLU A 138 -1.19 -13.68 3.12
CA GLU A 138 0.15 -14.26 3.01
C GLU A 138 0.38 -14.74 1.57
N SER A 139 1.58 -14.50 1.03
CA SER A 139 1.99 -14.97 -0.31
C SER A 139 3.02 -16.10 -0.23
#